data_AF-A0AAW2TY59-F1
#
_entry.id   AF-A0AAW2TY59-F1
#
_cell.length_a   1.000
_cell.length_b   1.000
_cell.length_c   1.000
_cell.angle_alpha   90.00
_cell.angle_beta   90.00
_cell.angle_gamma   90.00
#
_symmetry.space_group_name_H-M   'P 1'
#
loop_
_entity.id
_entity.type
_entity.pdbx_description
1 polymer ?
#
loop_
_entity_poly.entity_id
_entity_poly.type
_entity_poly.pdbx_seq_one_letter_code
_entity_poly.pdbx_strand_id
1 'polypeptide(L)'
;MKGLLTVIQVTRPEPTDTDPRTAEIVQGTERDQIGRRAILSAFSNTLFDIYCFDSYTAKSMWDELDGKYNTEDQRLKKYSISKFMRYQMIDDMSVAKQTHEIINLEHALAGAEMKLLVKFLIMSIVENASNS
;
A
#
# COMPACT_ATOMS: atom_id res chain seq x y z
N MET A 1 -47.58 -21.43 -15.67
CA MET A 1 -46.54 -20.45 -16.03
C MET A 1 -47.17 -19.08 -16.20
N LYS A 2 -47.04 -18.22 -15.18
CA LYS A 2 -47.34 -16.78 -15.24
C LYS A 2 -46.25 -16.10 -14.41
N GLY A 3 -45.41 -15.33 -15.07
CA GLY A 3 -44.28 -14.65 -14.46
C GLY A 3 -44.73 -13.52 -13.54
N LEU A 4 -44.09 -13.42 -12.38
CA LEU A 4 -44.04 -12.19 -11.60
C LEU A 4 -42.58 -11.71 -11.61
N LEU A 5 -42.29 -10.77 -12.51
CA LEU A 5 -41.15 -9.88 -12.33
C LEU A 5 -41.64 -8.78 -11.37
N THR A 6 -41.27 -8.88 -10.10
CA THR A 6 -41.47 -7.77 -9.16
C THR A 6 -40.53 -6.65 -9.58
N VAL A 7 -41.09 -5.61 -10.19
CA VAL A 7 -40.40 -4.34 -10.41
C VAL A 7 -40.08 -3.79 -9.02
N ILE A 8 -38.79 -3.76 -8.66
CA ILE A 8 -38.33 -2.94 -7.55
C ILE A 8 -38.58 -1.51 -7.99
N GLN A 9 -39.68 -0.92 -7.54
CA GLN A 9 -39.85 0.52 -7.64
C GLN A 9 -38.72 1.14 -6.84
N VAL A 10 -37.74 1.70 -7.54
CA VAL A 10 -36.79 2.64 -6.95
C VAL A 10 -37.62 3.87 -6.62
N THR A 11 -38.14 3.91 -5.40
CA THR A 11 -38.83 5.09 -4.89
C THR A 11 -37.82 6.23 -4.93
N ARG A 12 -38.04 7.18 -5.85
CA ARG A 12 -37.30 8.44 -5.88
C ARG A 12 -37.46 9.07 -4.48
N PRO A 13 -36.38 9.42 -3.77
CA PRO A 13 -36.52 10.12 -2.51
C PRO A 13 -37.22 11.45 -2.79
N GLU A 14 -38.33 11.70 -2.10
CA GLU A 14 -39.03 12.98 -2.09
C GLU A 14 -38.04 14.10 -1.74
N PRO A 15 -38.11 15.27 -2.40
CA PRO A 15 -37.24 16.40 -2.10
C PRO A 15 -37.56 16.89 -0.68
N THR A 16 -36.83 16.36 0.28
CA THR A 16 -36.92 16.78 1.67
C THR A 16 -36.19 18.11 1.75
N ASP A 17 -36.86 19.13 2.29
CA ASP A 17 -36.35 20.49 2.57
C ASP A 17 -35.24 20.40 3.64
N THR A 18 -34.14 19.77 3.24
CA THR A 18 -33.06 19.37 4.12
C THR A 18 -32.16 20.57 4.24
N ASP A 19 -32.09 21.14 5.46
CA ASP A 19 -31.14 22.20 5.81
C ASP A 19 -29.77 21.88 5.17
N PRO A 20 -29.19 22.81 4.39
CA PRO A 20 -27.91 22.60 3.71
C PRO A 20 -26.83 21.99 4.61
N ARG A 21 -26.84 22.36 5.90
CA ARG A 21 -25.92 21.81 6.91
C ARG A 21 -26.14 20.32 7.16
N THR A 22 -27.38 19.85 7.14
CA THR A 22 -27.71 18.43 7.28
C THR A 22 -27.30 17.64 6.05
N ALA A 23 -27.49 18.19 4.85
CA ALA A 23 -27.05 17.57 3.60
C ALA A 23 -25.52 17.43 3.54
N GLU A 24 -24.77 18.44 3.97
CA GLU A 24 -23.30 18.40 4.05
C GLU A 24 -22.80 17.33 5.05
N ILE A 25 -23.45 17.20 6.21
CA ILE A 25 -23.11 16.17 7.21
C ILE A 25 -23.34 14.78 6.62
N VAL A 26 -24.49 14.52 6.01
CA VAL A 26 -24.82 13.23 5.39
C VAL A 26 -23.80 12.89 4.30
N GLN A 27 -23.50 13.84 3.40
CA GLN A 27 -22.51 13.64 2.35
C GLN A 27 -21.09 13.42 2.90
N GLY A 28 -20.74 14.07 4.02
CA GLY A 28 -19.49 13.82 4.74
C GLY A 28 -19.42 12.39 5.27
N THR A 29 -20.48 11.92 5.92
CA THR A 29 -20.58 10.55 6.45
C THR A 29 -20.53 9.50 5.35
N GLU A 30 -21.24 9.70 4.24
CA GLU A 30 -21.22 8.78 3.10
C GLU A 30 -19.82 8.64 2.49
N ARG A 31 -19.12 9.77 2.31
CA ARG A 31 -17.74 9.78 1.80
C ARG A 31 -16.78 9.06 2.75
N ASP A 32 -16.91 9.28 4.05
CA ASP A 32 -16.10 8.58 5.05
C ASP A 32 -16.34 7.07 5.00
N GLN A 33 -17.61 6.63 4.92
CA GLN A 33 -17.94 5.20 4.81
C GLN A 33 -17.40 4.55 3.53
N ILE A 34 -17.43 5.27 2.40
CA ILE A 34 -16.81 4.79 1.14
C ILE A 34 -15.30 4.65 1.31
N GLY A 35 -14.63 5.67 1.87
CA GLY A 35 -13.19 5.62 2.12
C GLY A 35 -12.80 4.48 3.05
N ARG A 36 -13.57 4.29 4.13
CA ARG A 36 -13.34 3.22 5.11
C ARG A 36 -13.43 1.85 4.47
N ARG A 37 -14.47 1.59 3.67
CA ARG A 37 -14.62 0.32 2.94
C ARG A 37 -13.45 0.08 1.96
N ALA A 38 -12.99 1.12 1.28
CA ALA A 38 -11.85 1.00 0.36
C ALA A 38 -10.56 0.64 1.10
N ILE A 39 -10.27 1.29 2.24
CA ILE A 39 -9.10 0.99 3.07
C ILE A 39 -9.18 -0.45 3.59
N LEU A 40 -10.32 -0.84 4.17
CA LEU A 40 -10.50 -2.19 4.72
C LEU A 40 -10.39 -3.28 3.64
N SER A 41 -10.84 -3.02 2.41
CA SER A 41 -10.71 -3.98 1.31
C SER A 41 -9.26 -4.27 0.90
N ALA A 42 -8.33 -3.37 1.24
CA ALA A 42 -6.91 -3.53 0.96
C ALA A 42 -6.15 -4.23 2.10
N PHE A 43 -6.79 -4.50 3.24
CA PHE A 43 -6.15 -5.12 4.39
C PHE A 43 -6.06 -6.64 4.26
N SER A 44 -4.98 -7.20 4.82
CA SER A 44 -4.96 -8.63 5.15
C SER A 44 -5.93 -8.93 6.29
N ASN A 45 -6.33 -10.18 6.45
CA ASN A 45 -7.27 -10.59 7.51
C ASN A 45 -6.86 -10.06 8.90
N THR A 46 -5.57 -10.14 9.24
CA THR A 46 -5.06 -9.65 10.53
C THR A 46 -5.23 -8.14 10.73
N LEU A 47 -5.00 -7.33 9.69
CA LEU A 47 -5.22 -5.89 9.78
C LEU A 47 -6.71 -5.56 9.77
N PHE A 48 -7.50 -6.30 8.98
CA PHE A 48 -8.95 -6.15 8.95
C PHE A 48 -9.55 -6.35 10.35
N ASP A 49 -9.19 -7.43 11.05
CA ASP A 49 -9.69 -7.74 12.39
C ASP A 49 -9.40 -6.64 13.44
N ILE A 50 -8.32 -5.89 13.25
CA ILE A 50 -7.94 -4.78 14.15
C ILE A 50 -8.77 -3.53 13.87
N TYR A 51 -9.01 -3.22 12.60
CA TYR A 51 -9.57 -1.93 12.18
C TYR A 51 -11.04 -1.99 11.78
N CYS A 52 -11.68 -3.17 11.71
CA CYS A 52 -13.07 -3.30 11.28
C CYS A 52 -14.11 -2.72 12.27
N PHE A 53 -13.68 -2.23 13.44
CA PHE A 53 -14.59 -1.58 14.40
C PHE A 53 -15.11 -0.24 13.88
N ASP A 54 -16.38 0.06 14.15
CA ASP A 54 -17.04 1.29 13.67
C ASP A 54 -16.54 2.57 14.34
N SER A 55 -15.68 2.46 15.36
CA SER A 55 -14.97 3.59 15.96
C SER A 55 -13.92 4.20 15.02
N TYR A 56 -13.46 3.46 14.01
CA TYR A 56 -12.47 3.93 13.05
C TYR A 56 -13.14 4.56 11.83
N THR A 57 -12.92 5.86 11.65
CA THR A 57 -13.22 6.60 10.41
C THR A 57 -12.13 6.35 9.37
N ALA A 58 -12.43 6.59 8.09
CA ALA A 58 -11.44 6.46 7.02
C ALA A 58 -10.20 7.33 7.29
N LYS A 59 -10.43 8.55 7.79
CA LYS A 59 -9.36 9.46 8.17
C LYS A 59 -8.50 8.91 9.31
N SER A 60 -9.11 8.42 10.39
CA SER A 60 -8.35 7.88 11.53
C SER A 60 -7.52 6.65 11.14
N MET A 61 -8.07 5.76 10.30
CA MET A 61 -7.30 4.63 9.76
C MET A 61 -6.12 5.13 8.93
N TRP A 62 -6.35 6.08 8.02
CA TRP A 62 -5.30 6.64 7.18
C TRP A 62 -4.20 7.30 8.01
N ASP A 63 -4.56 8.16 8.97
CA ASP A 63 -3.60 8.88 9.81
C ASP A 63 -2.75 7.91 10.67
N GLU A 64 -3.35 6.84 11.19
CA GLU A 64 -2.62 5.81 11.97
C GLU A 64 -1.70 4.97 11.07
N LEU A 65 -2.17 4.56 9.89
CA LEU A 65 -1.35 3.83 8.92
C LEU A 65 -0.18 4.69 8.42
N ASP A 66 -0.45 5.94 8.08
CA ASP A 66 0.56 6.89 7.60
C ASP A 66 1.60 7.13 8.70
N GLY A 67 1.19 7.37 9.94
CA GLY A 67 2.10 7.53 11.06
C GLY A 67 2.95 6.27 11.34
N LYS A 68 2.37 5.08 11.19
CA LYS A 68 3.03 3.80 11.49
C LYS A 68 3.96 3.33 10.37
N TYR A 69 3.60 3.58 9.12
CA TYR A 69 4.27 2.99 7.95
C TYR A 69 4.91 4.01 7.01
N ASN A 70 4.61 5.30 7.13
CA ASN A 70 5.21 6.37 6.32
C ASN A 70 6.19 7.21 7.15
N THR A 71 6.97 6.56 8.02
CA THR A 71 8.06 7.22 8.74
C THR A 71 9.24 7.49 7.80
N GLU A 72 10.07 8.49 8.12
CA GLU A 72 11.29 8.77 7.34
C GLU A 72 12.19 7.53 7.22
N ASP A 73 12.27 6.73 8.29
CA ASP A 73 12.93 5.44 8.28
C ASP A 73 12.34 4.51 7.21
N GLN A 74 11.02 4.28 7.19
CA GLN A 74 10.35 3.47 6.16
C GLN A 74 10.53 4.01 4.73
N ARG A 75 10.60 5.34 4.54
CA ARG A 75 10.88 5.96 3.23
C ARG A 75 12.28 5.64 2.75
N LEU A 76 13.27 5.71 3.63
CA LEU A 76 14.64 5.26 3.38
C LEU A 76 14.68 3.76 3.04
N LYS A 77 13.95 2.93 3.77
CA LYS A 77 13.82 1.49 3.46
C LYS A 77 13.24 1.26 2.06
N LYS A 78 12.13 1.91 1.72
CA LYS A 78 11.49 1.83 0.39
C LYS A 78 12.43 2.27 -0.74
N TYR A 79 13.21 3.32 -0.51
CA TYR A 79 14.23 3.79 -1.45
C TYR A 79 15.33 2.74 -1.66
N SER A 80 15.88 2.18 -0.58
CA SER A 80 16.91 1.14 -0.64
C SER A 80 16.44 -0.11 -1.38
N ILE A 81 15.21 -0.58 -1.12
CA ILE A 81 14.59 -1.71 -1.84
C ILE A 81 14.43 -1.39 -3.32
N SER A 82 13.91 -0.21 -3.63
CA SER A 82 13.69 0.21 -5.03
C SER A 82 15.01 0.32 -5.79
N LYS A 83 16.07 0.80 -5.13
CA LYS A 83 17.40 0.90 -5.71
C LYS A 83 18.02 -0.47 -5.94
N PHE A 84 17.87 -1.39 -5.00
CA PHE A 84 18.32 -2.77 -5.14
C PHE A 84 17.60 -3.51 -6.28
N MET A 85 16.27 -3.42 -6.36
CA MET A 85 15.47 -4.06 -7.42
C MET A 85 15.78 -3.55 -8.83
N ARG A 86 16.34 -2.34 -8.95
CA ARG A 86 16.75 -1.74 -10.23
C ARG A 86 18.24 -1.86 -10.50
N TYR A 87 18.99 -2.50 -9.60
CA TYR A 87 20.42 -2.64 -9.77
C TYR A 87 20.73 -3.61 -10.92
N GLN A 88 21.50 -3.14 -11.89
CA GLN A 88 22.01 -3.93 -13.00
C GLN A 88 23.52 -3.73 -13.07
N MET A 89 24.25 -4.81 -13.34
CA MET A 89 25.68 -4.72 -13.58
C MET A 89 25.97 -3.94 -14.87
N ILE A 90 27.05 -3.17 -14.87
CA ILE A 90 27.47 -2.34 -16.01
C ILE A 90 28.78 -2.92 -16.55
N ASP A 91 28.80 -3.32 -17.83
CA ASP A 91 29.93 -4.03 -18.45
C ASP A 91 31.24 -3.25 -18.40
N ASP A 92 31.17 -1.92 -18.57
CA ASP A 92 32.34 -1.03 -18.54
C ASP A 92 32.80 -0.66 -17.13
N MET A 93 32.18 -1.22 -16.08
CA MET A 93 32.52 -0.95 -14.68
C MET A 93 33.30 -2.09 -14.06
N SER A 94 34.36 -1.77 -13.31
CA SER A 94 35.16 -2.80 -12.64
C SER A 94 34.32 -3.59 -11.64
N VAL A 95 34.56 -4.91 -11.58
CA VAL A 95 33.90 -5.82 -10.63
C VAL A 95 34.04 -5.34 -9.18
N ALA A 96 35.18 -4.75 -8.82
CA ALA A 96 35.41 -4.20 -7.48
C ALA A 96 34.46 -3.05 -7.14
N LYS A 97 34.22 -2.13 -8.09
CA LYS A 97 33.30 -1.01 -7.90
C LYS A 97 31.85 -1.48 -7.80
N GLN A 98 31.46 -2.42 -8.67
CA GLN A 98 30.13 -3.03 -8.65
C GLN A 98 29.87 -3.79 -7.33
N THR A 99 30.86 -4.56 -6.87
CA THR A 99 30.79 -5.27 -5.58
C THR A 99 30.59 -4.31 -4.41
N HIS A 100 31.30 -3.18 -4.42
CA HIS A 100 31.15 -2.16 -3.38
C HIS A 100 29.74 -1.55 -3.37
N GLU A 101 29.14 -1.31 -4.53
CA GLU A 101 27.75 -0.82 -4.63
C GLU A 101 26.75 -1.84 -4.10
N ILE A 102 26.93 -3.13 -4.40
CA ILE A 102 26.08 -4.22 -3.88
C ILE A 102 26.19 -4.33 -2.35
N ILE A 103 27.41 -4.25 -1.80
CA ILE A 103 27.62 -4.27 -0.34
C ILE A 103 26.94 -3.06 0.32
N ASN A 104 27.04 -1.88 -0.28
CA ASN A 104 26.37 -0.68 0.25
C ASN A 104 24.84 -0.82 0.22
N LEU A 105 24.28 -1.48 -0.81
CA LEU A 105 22.85 -1.79 -0.88
C LEU A 105 22.45 -2.82 0.19
N GLU A 106 23.26 -3.86 0.40
CA GLU A 106 23.03 -4.87 1.45
C GLU A 106 23.02 -4.22 2.84
N HIS A 107 24.01 -3.37 3.15
CA HIS A 107 24.06 -2.65 4.42
C HIS A 107 22.85 -1.73 4.61
N ALA A 108 22.40 -1.04 3.56
CA ALA A 108 21.22 -0.19 3.60
C ALA A 108 19.92 -0.98 3.82
N LEU A 109 19.86 -2.24 3.36
CA LEU A 109 18.73 -3.16 3.57
C LEU A 109 18.80 -3.84 4.96
N ALA A 110 20.00 -4.11 5.47
CA ALA A 110 20.18 -4.60 6.83
C ALA A 110 19.74 -3.55 7.87
N GLY A 111 20.08 -2.26 7.65
CA GLY A 111 19.56 -1.14 8.43
C GLY A 111 18.03 -0.98 8.30
N ALA A 112 17.44 -1.51 7.23
CA ALA A 112 15.99 -1.57 7.05
C ALA A 112 15.30 -2.71 7.83
N GLU A 113 16.05 -3.51 8.61
CA GLU A 113 15.61 -4.77 9.21
C GLU A 113 15.14 -5.81 8.17
N MET A 114 15.47 -5.60 6.89
CA MET A 114 15.16 -6.53 5.81
C MET A 114 16.32 -7.49 5.63
N LYS A 115 16.16 -8.72 6.13
CA LYS A 115 17.16 -9.77 5.93
C LYS A 115 17.12 -10.24 4.47
N LEU A 116 18.04 -9.75 3.65
CA LEU A 116 18.30 -10.37 2.36
C LEU A 116 19.00 -11.70 2.58
N LEU A 117 18.47 -12.78 1.99
CA LEU A 117 19.18 -14.05 1.97
C LEU A 117 20.43 -13.89 1.12
N VAL A 118 21.60 -14.23 1.66
CA VAL A 118 22.90 -14.24 0.93
C VAL A 118 22.80 -15.00 -0.41
N LYS A 119 21.94 -16.04 -0.46
CA LYS A 119 21.64 -16.77 -1.70
C LYS A 119 21.03 -15.89 -2.79
N PHE A 120 20.18 -14.92 -2.45
CA PHE A 120 19.58 -14.00 -3.41
C PHE A 120 20.65 -13.09 -4.03
N LEU A 121 21.56 -12.55 -3.22
CA LEU A 121 22.71 -11.76 -3.70
C LEU A 121 23.59 -12.56 -4.67
N ILE A 122 23.95 -13.80 -4.29
CA ILE A 122 24.78 -14.67 -5.14
C ILE A 122 24.05 -15.00 -6.46
N MET A 123 22.76 -15.33 -6.41
CA MET A 123 21.97 -15.62 -7.61
C MET A 123 21.83 -14.39 -8.52
N SER A 124 21.54 -13.20 -7.99
CA SER A 124 21.45 -11.97 -8.78
C SER A 124 22.77 -11.58 -9.44
N ILE A 125 23.91 -11.82 -8.78
CA ILE A 125 25.24 -11.60 -9.37
C ILE A 125 25.47 -12.57 -10.52
N VAL A 126 25.18 -13.86 -10.32
CA VAL A 126 25.35 -14.89 -11.36
C VAL A 126 24.44 -14.64 -12.56
N GLU A 127 23.18 -14.27 -12.34
CA GLU A 127 22.21 -14.02 -13.40
C GLU A 127 22.54 -12.75 -14.20
N ASN A 128 23.00 -11.68 -13.56
CA ASN A 128 23.48 -10.49 -14.28
C ASN A 128 24.76 -10.77 -15.08
N ALA A 129 25.74 -11.48 -14.52
CA ALA A 129 26.98 -11.82 -15.22
C ALA A 129 26.78 -12.82 -16.38
N SER A 130 25.65 -13.54 -16.40
CA SER A 130 25.31 -14.47 -17.48
C SER A 130 24.59 -13.80 -18.65
N ASN A 131 24.10 -12.56 -18.47
CA ASN A 131 23.35 -11.80 -19.46
C ASN A 131 24.17 -10.68 -20.13
N SER A 132 25.46 -10.54 -19.79
CA SER A 132 26.48 -9.74 -20.51
C SER A 132 27.26 -10.62 -21.48
#